data_AF-A0A352RUZ5-F1
#
_entry.id   AF-A0A352RUZ5-F1
#
_cell.length_a   1.000
_cell.length_b   1.000
_cell.length_c   1.000
_cell.angle_alpha   90.00
_cell.angle_beta   90.00
_cell.angle_gamma   90.00
#
_symmetry.space_group_name_H-M   'P 1'
#
loop_
_entity.id
_entity.type
_entity.pdbx_description
1 polymer ?
#
loop_
_entity_poly.entity_id
_entity_poly.type
_entity_poly.pdbx_seq_one_letter_code
_entity_poly.pdbx_strand_id
1 'polypeptide(L)'
;MSNASSRFSFRLSGLAGLASLAVVSAALLPGVAVGANDPSPPSRAVDPGAIRVLLSADPETTMAATMSGTVQSLGVTLGQTIAKGRPLVQMDCAEPRARLGMADAELAGARETLTAKSALRKLDAVGDMELNLAKSAADRASAAVALARTQVAYCTVAAPFSGRVARVYVRPHESVNAGAPLLDLVSDGPLKLRLNVPSRMLRDLRIGSQFNVNVTETGKSYTAKVSAINARVDAVAQSIEIEGRLTAPASELLPGMSGVAQFQQTK
;
A
#
# COMPACT_ATOMS: atom_id res chain seq x y z
N MET A 1 -38.20 -44.09 -1.14
CA MET A 1 -38.65 -43.17 -0.06
C MET A 1 -38.42 -41.76 -0.61
N SER A 2 -39.41 -41.09 -1.22
CA SER A 2 -40.50 -40.31 -0.59
C SER A 2 -39.89 -39.27 0.38
N ASN A 3 -40.09 -37.95 0.30
CA ASN A 3 -41.35 -37.18 0.21
C ASN A 3 -40.97 -35.67 0.04
N ALA A 4 -41.65 -34.86 -0.79
CA ALA A 4 -42.79 -33.97 -0.46
C ALA A 4 -42.48 -32.55 0.04
N SER A 5 -43.11 -31.55 -0.61
CA SER A 5 -43.82 -30.39 -0.01
C SER A 5 -44.27 -29.43 -1.14
N SER A 6 -45.52 -29.51 -1.62
CA SER A 6 -46.71 -28.69 -1.21
C SER A 6 -46.54 -27.19 -1.48
N ARG A 7 -47.03 -26.62 -2.59
CA ARG A 7 -48.41 -26.11 -2.82
C ARG A 7 -49.04 -25.41 -1.60
N PHE A 8 -49.23 -24.10 -1.70
CA PHE A 8 -50.20 -23.34 -0.92
C PHE A 8 -50.99 -22.41 -1.85
N SER A 9 -52.30 -22.65 -1.90
CA SER A 9 -53.33 -21.85 -2.57
C SER A 9 -54.25 -21.31 -1.49
N PHE A 10 -54.61 -20.02 -1.48
CA PHE A 10 -55.81 -19.49 -0.78
C PHE A 10 -56.14 -18.12 -1.40
N ARG A 11 -57.08 -18.05 -2.35
CA ARG A 11 -58.55 -17.92 -2.25
C ARG A 11 -59.04 -16.45 -2.28
N LEU A 12 -59.64 -16.13 -3.43
CA LEU A 12 -60.70 -15.15 -3.63
C LEU A 12 -61.83 -15.33 -2.60
N SER A 13 -62.43 -14.22 -2.19
CA SER A 13 -63.89 -14.03 -2.16
C SER A 13 -64.20 -12.54 -2.08
N GLY A 14 -64.90 -12.03 -3.08
CA GLY A 14 -65.54 -10.72 -3.03
C GLY A 14 -66.94 -10.78 -2.45
N LEU A 15 -67.55 -9.62 -2.21
CA LEU A 15 -68.96 -9.34 -2.55
C LEU A 15 -69.29 -7.86 -2.32
N ALA A 16 -69.97 -7.28 -3.32
CA ALA A 16 -71.00 -6.24 -3.31
C ALA A 16 -71.01 -5.21 -2.16
N GLY A 17 -71.06 -3.89 -2.38
CA GLY A 17 -71.80 -3.15 -3.41
C GLY A 17 -72.91 -2.36 -2.72
N LEU A 18 -72.86 -1.03 -2.78
CA LEU A 18 -74.03 -0.13 -2.69
C LEU A 18 -73.59 1.31 -2.97
N ALA A 19 -74.26 1.90 -3.97
CA ALA A 19 -74.10 3.25 -4.45
C ALA A 19 -74.66 4.28 -3.45
N SER A 20 -74.06 5.46 -3.40
CA SER A 20 -74.75 6.71 -3.02
C SER A 20 -73.97 7.96 -3.48
N LEU A 21 -74.65 8.70 -4.34
CA LEU A 21 -74.69 10.14 -4.59
C LEU A 21 -73.50 11.07 -4.27
N ALA A 22 -73.13 11.81 -5.33
CA ALA A 22 -72.97 13.27 -5.41
C ALA A 22 -71.99 13.98 -4.45
N VAL A 23 -71.02 14.69 -5.04
CA VAL A 23 -71.05 16.15 -5.27
C VAL A 23 -69.78 16.51 -6.05
N VAL A 24 -69.96 17.16 -7.20
CA VAL A 24 -68.89 17.82 -7.96
C VAL A 24 -68.54 19.11 -7.22
N SER A 25 -67.34 19.20 -6.66
CA SER A 25 -66.75 20.47 -6.20
C SER A 25 -65.42 20.68 -6.93
N ALA A 26 -65.49 21.46 -8.01
CA ALA A 26 -64.34 22.13 -8.58
C ALA A 26 -64.06 23.39 -7.75
N ALA A 27 -62.93 23.41 -7.05
CA ALA A 27 -62.38 24.63 -6.45
C ALA A 27 -60.86 24.62 -6.62
N LEU A 28 -60.37 25.70 -7.20
CA LEU A 28 -59.03 25.90 -7.74
C LEU A 28 -57.93 25.67 -6.69
N LEU A 29 -56.91 24.90 -7.07
CA LEU A 29 -55.62 24.93 -6.39
C LEU A 29 -54.91 26.25 -6.74
N PRO A 30 -54.30 26.95 -5.76
CA PRO A 30 -53.54 28.17 -6.03
C PRO A 30 -52.27 27.81 -6.80
N GLY A 31 -52.01 28.57 -7.87
CA GLY A 31 -50.80 28.47 -8.67
C GLY A 31 -49.56 28.66 -7.80
N VAL A 32 -48.64 27.70 -7.87
CA VAL A 32 -47.27 27.88 -7.38
C VAL A 32 -46.60 28.88 -8.31
N ALA A 33 -46.43 30.11 -7.82
CA ALA A 33 -45.61 31.10 -8.46
C ALA A 33 -44.16 30.59 -8.51
N VAL A 34 -43.71 30.14 -9.68
CA VAL A 34 -42.29 29.97 -9.99
C VAL A 34 -41.72 31.37 -10.17
N GLY A 35 -41.16 31.91 -9.09
CA GLY A 35 -40.60 33.25 -9.07
C GLY A 35 -39.46 33.34 -8.07
N ALA A 36 -38.25 33.00 -8.53
CA ALA A 36 -37.00 33.73 -8.29
C ALA A 36 -35.85 32.86 -8.80
N ASN A 37 -35.22 33.30 -9.89
CA ASN A 37 -33.86 32.90 -10.22
C ASN A 37 -32.95 33.34 -9.07
N ASP A 38 -32.70 32.45 -8.12
CA ASP A 38 -31.53 32.61 -7.26
C ASP A 38 -30.29 32.48 -8.16
N PRO A 39 -29.40 33.49 -8.20
CA PRO A 39 -28.13 33.32 -8.88
C PRO A 39 -27.38 32.21 -8.15
N SER A 40 -27.25 31.07 -8.81
CA SER A 40 -26.36 30.00 -8.37
C SER A 40 -25.00 30.64 -8.08
N PRO A 41 -24.35 30.36 -6.92
CA PRO A 41 -23.02 30.89 -6.66
C PRO A 41 -22.12 30.53 -7.86
N PRO A 42 -21.23 31.44 -8.31
CA PRO A 42 -20.39 31.17 -9.47
C PRO A 42 -19.64 29.89 -9.19
N SER A 43 -19.93 28.84 -9.96
CA SER A 43 -19.09 27.65 -10.01
C SER A 43 -17.71 28.18 -10.34
N ARG A 44 -16.74 28.04 -9.41
CA ARG A 44 -15.35 28.39 -9.70
C ARG A 44 -14.98 27.64 -10.97
N ALA A 45 -14.92 28.34 -12.09
CA ALA A 45 -14.65 27.74 -13.37
C ALA A 45 -13.29 27.04 -13.22
N VAL A 46 -13.29 25.72 -13.31
CA VAL A 46 -12.07 24.94 -13.35
C VAL A 46 -11.40 25.37 -14.65
N ASP A 47 -10.33 26.16 -14.54
CA ASP A 47 -9.58 26.62 -15.71
C ASP A 47 -9.09 25.38 -16.48
N PRO A 48 -9.57 25.15 -17.72
CA PRO A 48 -9.18 23.99 -18.50
C PRO A 48 -7.69 24.00 -18.87
N GLY A 49 -7.01 25.14 -18.72
CA GLY A 49 -5.55 25.27 -18.89
C GLY A 49 -4.74 25.03 -17.60
N ALA A 50 -5.39 24.79 -16.46
CA ALA A 50 -4.68 24.60 -15.19
C ALA A 50 -3.88 23.30 -15.18
N ILE A 51 -2.56 23.42 -14.98
CA ILE A 51 -1.68 22.27 -14.86
C ILE A 51 -1.84 21.69 -13.46
N ARG A 52 -2.49 20.53 -13.35
CA ARG A 52 -2.71 19.86 -12.07
C ARG A 52 -1.42 19.20 -11.58
N VAL A 53 -1.21 19.29 -10.28
CA VAL A 53 -0.07 18.70 -9.57
C VAL A 53 -0.60 17.75 -8.52
N LEU A 54 0.04 16.59 -8.41
CA LEU A 54 -0.17 15.63 -7.33
C LEU A 54 1.13 15.51 -6.53
N LEU A 55 1.03 15.66 -5.21
CA LEU A 55 2.13 15.40 -4.29
C LEU A 55 2.19 13.89 -4.05
N SER A 56 3.35 13.30 -4.23
CA SER A 56 3.60 11.87 -4.08
C SER A 56 4.82 11.64 -3.18
N ALA A 57 4.78 10.55 -2.41
CA ALA A 57 5.95 10.11 -1.66
C ALA A 57 6.91 9.34 -2.57
N ASP A 58 8.19 9.36 -2.22
CA ASP A 58 9.18 8.45 -2.79
C ASP A 58 10.12 7.99 -1.67
N PRO A 59 10.07 6.72 -1.24
CA PRO A 59 9.21 5.60 -1.70
C PRO A 59 7.83 5.49 -1.01
N GLU A 60 6.87 4.86 -1.69
CA GLU A 60 5.60 4.34 -1.15
C GLU A 60 5.51 2.85 -1.51
N THR A 61 5.20 1.99 -0.53
CA THR A 61 5.15 0.54 -0.76
C THR A 61 4.08 -0.14 0.08
N THR A 62 3.42 -1.13 -0.53
CA THR A 62 2.60 -2.10 0.19
C THR A 62 3.52 -3.19 0.74
N MET A 63 3.52 -3.37 2.05
CA MET A 63 4.23 -4.44 2.73
C MET A 63 3.37 -5.70 2.67
N ALA A 64 3.94 -6.81 2.19
CA ALA A 64 3.25 -8.08 2.08
C ALA A 64 3.82 -9.13 3.05
N ALA A 65 3.03 -10.17 3.33
CA ALA A 65 3.46 -11.30 4.15
C ALA A 65 4.53 -12.11 3.42
N THR A 66 5.68 -12.33 4.06
CA THR A 66 6.77 -13.12 3.47
C THR A 66 6.51 -14.63 3.55
N MET A 67 5.68 -15.05 4.52
CA MET A 67 5.29 -16.44 4.73
C MET A 67 3.79 -16.54 5.03
N SER A 68 3.22 -17.73 4.86
CA SER A 68 1.88 -18.02 5.34
C SER A 68 1.89 -18.29 6.84
N GLY A 69 0.88 -17.83 7.56
CA GLY A 69 0.75 -18.05 8.99
C GLY A 69 -0.22 -17.08 9.65
N THR A 70 -0.30 -17.14 10.98
CA THR A 70 -1.18 -16.28 11.77
C THR A 70 -0.42 -15.05 12.26
N VAL A 71 -1.03 -13.87 12.16
CA VAL A 71 -0.51 -12.63 12.74
C VAL A 71 -0.61 -12.75 14.26
N GLN A 72 0.53 -12.82 14.95
CA GLN A 72 0.58 -12.87 16.41
C GLN A 72 0.30 -11.50 17.01
N SER A 73 0.93 -10.45 16.48
CA SER A 73 0.71 -9.08 16.94
C SER A 73 0.98 -8.06 15.84
N LEU A 74 0.26 -6.94 15.93
CA LEU A 74 0.44 -5.78 15.08
C LEU A 74 0.96 -4.63 15.95
N GLY A 75 2.22 -4.24 15.72
CA GLY A 75 2.92 -3.22 16.51
C GLY A 75 2.70 -1.79 16.02
N VAL A 76 1.71 -1.59 15.13
CA VAL A 76 1.49 -0.31 14.44
C VAL A 76 0.01 0.05 14.31
N THR A 77 -0.26 1.35 14.24
CA THR A 77 -1.59 1.91 14.00
C THR A 77 -1.61 2.85 12.80
N LEU A 78 -2.79 3.10 12.25
CA LEU A 78 -3.00 4.04 11.14
C LEU A 78 -2.45 5.43 11.49
N GLY A 79 -1.68 6.03 10.58
CA GLY A 79 -1.09 7.37 10.73
C GLY A 79 0.15 7.43 11.62
N GLN A 80 0.56 6.33 12.24
CA GLN A 80 1.74 6.30 13.11
C GLN A 80 3.03 6.49 12.30
N THR A 81 3.94 7.31 12.83
CA THR A 81 5.31 7.45 12.30
C THR A 81 6.19 6.29 12.76
N ILE A 82 6.91 5.71 11.81
CA ILE A 82 7.72 4.51 11.95
C ILE A 82 9.14 4.82 11.49
N ALA A 83 10.13 4.39 12.27
CA ALA A 83 11.54 4.45 11.87
C ALA A 83 11.94 3.20 11.07
N LYS A 84 12.91 3.36 10.17
CA LYS A 84 13.53 2.23 9.45
C LYS A 84 13.98 1.12 10.41
N GLY A 85 13.70 -0.13 10.06
CA GLY A 85 14.08 -1.33 10.81
C GLY A 85 13.14 -1.68 11.97
N ARG A 86 12.15 -0.84 12.29
CA ARG A 86 11.18 -1.15 13.34
C ARG A 86 10.30 -2.35 12.91
N PRO A 87 10.10 -3.36 13.77
CA PRO A 87 9.16 -4.45 13.49
C PRO A 87 7.72 -3.91 13.48
N LEU A 88 6.97 -4.26 12.43
CA LEU A 88 5.61 -3.77 12.20
C LEU A 88 4.57 -4.86 12.48
N VAL A 89 4.82 -6.05 11.94
CA VAL A 89 3.96 -7.22 12.08
C VAL A 89 4.81 -8.36 12.60
N GLN A 90 4.32 -9.03 13.64
CA GLN A 90 4.87 -10.26 14.14
C GLN A 90 3.93 -11.41 13.78
N MET A 91 4.42 -12.38 13.03
CA MET A 91 3.73 -13.64 12.77
C MET A 91 4.09 -14.67 13.84
N ASP A 92 3.24 -15.68 13.99
CA ASP A 92 3.52 -16.83 14.84
C ASP A 92 4.75 -17.60 14.33
N CYS A 93 5.76 -17.72 15.21
CA CYS A 93 7.03 -18.37 14.92
C CYS A 93 7.22 -19.71 15.62
N ALA A 94 6.21 -20.28 16.28
CA ALA A 94 6.40 -21.50 17.07
C ALA A 94 7.05 -22.63 16.23
N GLU A 95 6.52 -22.89 15.04
CA GLU A 95 7.04 -23.93 14.13
C GLU A 95 8.42 -23.58 13.52
N PRO A 96 8.63 -22.39 12.90
CA PRO A 96 9.96 -22.01 12.40
C PRO A 96 11.06 -22.05 13.48
N ARG A 97 10.74 -21.64 14.72
CA ARG A 97 11.69 -21.70 15.85
C ARG A 97 11.99 -23.13 16.26
N ALA A 98 11.00 -24.01 16.30
CA ALA A 98 11.23 -25.42 16.58
C ALA A 98 12.14 -26.08 15.53
N ARG A 99 11.91 -25.78 14.25
CA ARG A 99 12.77 -26.25 13.15
C ARG A 99 14.21 -25.73 13.25
N LEU A 100 14.38 -24.47 13.64
CA LEU A 100 15.70 -23.92 13.92
C LEU A 100 16.40 -24.68 15.05
N GLY A 101 15.68 -24.96 16.15
CA GLY A 101 16.21 -25.76 17.25
C GLY A 101 16.67 -27.16 16.84
N MET A 102 15.89 -27.83 15.97
CA MET A 102 16.28 -29.14 15.40
C MET A 102 17.58 -29.03 14.58
N ALA A 103 17.67 -28.04 13.69
CA ALA A 103 18.85 -27.84 12.85
C ALA A 103 20.10 -27.45 13.66
N ASP A 104 19.94 -26.62 14.71
CA ASP A 104 21.04 -26.24 15.59
C ASP A 104 21.58 -27.47 16.37
N ALA A 105 20.69 -28.37 16.82
CA ALA A 105 21.09 -29.61 17.48
C ALA A 105 21.82 -30.58 16.52
N GLU A 106 21.35 -30.71 15.28
CA GLU A 106 22.03 -31.52 14.25
C GLU A 106 23.42 -30.97 13.93
N LEU A 107 23.55 -29.64 13.80
CA LEU A 107 24.84 -28.98 13.58
C LEU A 107 25.79 -29.20 14.77
N ALA A 108 25.29 -29.13 16.00
CA ALA A 108 26.09 -29.40 17.18
C ALA A 108 26.66 -30.82 17.16
N GLY A 109 25.83 -31.83 16.88
CA GLY A 109 26.26 -33.23 16.76
C GLY A 109 27.27 -33.47 15.62
N ALA A 110 27.04 -32.86 14.46
CA ALA A 110 27.94 -32.97 13.31
C ALA A 110 29.30 -32.31 13.58
N ARG A 111 29.31 -31.16 14.27
CA ARG A 111 30.55 -30.46 14.67
C ARG A 111 31.34 -31.24 15.70
N GLU A 112 30.68 -31.87 16.67
CA GLU A 112 31.35 -32.74 17.65
C GLU A 112 32.00 -33.93 16.95
N THR A 113 31.27 -34.57 16.03
CA THR A 113 31.80 -35.69 15.23
C THR A 113 33.01 -35.28 14.38
N LEU A 114 32.95 -34.10 13.73
CA LEU A 114 34.07 -33.56 12.98
C LEU A 114 35.27 -33.27 13.89
N THR A 115 35.03 -32.70 15.08
CA THR A 115 36.08 -32.40 16.06
C THR A 115 36.76 -33.68 16.51
N ALA A 116 35.98 -34.70 16.90
CA ALA A 116 36.50 -36.01 17.29
C ALA A 116 37.30 -36.67 16.16
N LYS A 117 36.77 -36.72 14.93
CA LYS A 117 37.51 -37.29 13.78
C LYS A 117 38.75 -36.49 13.42
N SER A 118 38.74 -35.16 13.57
CA SER A 118 39.92 -34.33 13.34
C SER A 118 41.03 -34.61 14.35
N ALA A 119 40.66 -34.84 15.62
CA ALA A 119 41.60 -35.22 16.66
C ALA A 119 42.18 -36.62 16.41
N LEU A 120 41.34 -37.58 16.03
CA LEU A 120 41.77 -38.93 15.66
C LEU A 120 42.66 -38.94 14.40
N ARG A 121 42.43 -38.04 13.43
CA ARG A 121 43.28 -37.94 12.23
C ARG A 121 44.71 -37.53 12.59
N LYS A 122 44.88 -36.64 13.58
CA LYS A 122 46.20 -36.24 14.10
C LYS A 122 46.97 -37.39 14.75
N LEU A 123 46.27 -38.46 15.11
CA LEU A 123 46.82 -39.70 15.67
C LEU A 123 46.88 -40.82 14.60
N ASP A 124 46.65 -40.50 13.33
CA ASP A 124 46.54 -41.45 12.21
C ASP A 124 45.50 -42.58 12.41
N ALA A 125 44.52 -42.37 13.29
CA ALA A 125 43.52 -43.38 13.66
C ALA A 125 42.25 -43.36 12.77
N VAL A 126 42.14 -42.42 11.83
CA VAL A 126 41.06 -42.34 10.83
C VAL A 126 41.63 -41.91 9.49
N GLY A 127 40.95 -42.26 8.39
CA GLY A 127 41.34 -41.89 7.03
C GLY A 127 40.83 -40.52 6.58
N ASP A 128 41.46 -39.93 5.56
CA ASP A 128 41.06 -38.62 5.02
C ASP A 128 39.63 -38.63 4.46
N MET A 129 39.18 -39.75 3.90
CA MET A 129 37.80 -39.93 3.44
C MET A 129 36.79 -39.73 4.58
N GLU A 130 37.06 -40.29 5.76
CA GLU A 130 36.15 -40.23 6.91
C GLU A 130 36.13 -38.84 7.52
N LEU A 131 37.28 -38.15 7.55
CA LEU A 131 37.37 -36.75 7.96
C LEU A 131 36.59 -35.85 7.00
N ASN A 132 36.76 -36.04 5.69
CA ASN A 132 36.05 -35.29 4.65
C ASN A 132 34.54 -35.52 4.70
N LEU A 133 34.09 -36.74 5.00
CA LEU A 133 32.67 -37.05 5.18
C LEU A 133 32.08 -36.31 6.39
N ALA A 134 32.79 -36.29 7.52
CA ALA A 134 32.33 -35.54 8.69
C ALA A 134 32.35 -34.03 8.48
N LYS A 135 33.34 -33.51 7.74
CA LYS A 135 33.38 -32.11 7.33
C LYS A 135 32.15 -31.77 6.48
N SER A 136 31.87 -32.59 5.47
CA SER A 136 30.70 -32.42 4.59
C SER A 136 29.37 -32.49 5.36
N ALA A 137 29.27 -33.36 6.37
CA ALA A 137 28.10 -33.44 7.24
C ALA A 137 27.91 -32.16 8.08
N ALA A 138 29.00 -31.64 8.67
CA ALA A 138 28.96 -30.38 9.41
C ALA A 138 28.59 -29.19 8.52
N ASP A 139 29.13 -29.13 7.30
CA ASP A 139 28.82 -28.07 6.32
C ASP A 139 27.34 -28.15 5.90
N ARG A 140 26.80 -29.35 5.65
CA ARG A 140 25.37 -29.57 5.36
C ARG A 140 24.49 -29.10 6.51
N ALA A 141 24.78 -29.49 7.74
CA ALA A 141 24.01 -29.07 8.91
C ALA A 141 24.09 -27.55 9.12
N SER A 142 25.24 -26.93 8.80
CA SER A 142 25.40 -25.47 8.88
C SER A 142 24.51 -24.76 7.86
N ALA A 143 24.38 -25.30 6.65
CA ALA A 143 23.46 -24.78 5.64
C ALA A 143 22.00 -24.93 6.07
N ALA A 144 21.64 -26.05 6.71
CA ALA A 144 20.30 -26.27 7.26
C ALA A 144 19.94 -25.23 8.34
N VAL A 145 20.88 -24.91 9.24
CA VAL A 145 20.71 -23.83 10.23
C VAL A 145 20.50 -22.48 9.55
N ALA A 146 21.30 -22.14 8.53
CA ALA A 146 21.14 -20.88 7.80
C ALA A 146 19.76 -20.75 7.14
N LEU A 147 19.25 -21.83 6.56
CA LEU A 147 17.90 -21.89 6.00
C LEU A 147 16.84 -21.69 7.09
N ALA A 148 16.91 -22.42 8.20
CA ALA A 148 15.95 -22.31 9.29
C ALA A 148 15.96 -20.93 9.95
N ARG A 149 17.12 -20.29 10.08
CA ARG A 149 17.23 -18.89 10.55
C ARG A 149 16.51 -17.91 9.63
N THR A 150 16.64 -18.12 8.31
CA THR A 150 15.95 -17.30 7.31
C THR A 150 14.43 -17.45 7.43
N GLN A 151 13.95 -18.67 7.66
CA GLN A 151 12.52 -18.94 7.90
C GLN A 151 12.01 -18.24 9.18
N VAL A 152 12.80 -18.23 10.26
CA VAL A 152 12.46 -17.46 11.47
C VAL A 152 12.44 -15.95 11.21
N ALA A 153 13.35 -15.45 10.37
CA ALA A 153 13.37 -14.02 10.01
C ALA A 153 12.12 -13.60 9.23
N TYR A 154 11.51 -14.49 8.44
CA TYR A 154 10.27 -14.20 7.71
C TYR A 154 9.06 -13.96 8.63
N CYS A 155 9.11 -14.40 9.89
CA CYS A 155 8.05 -14.10 10.83
C CYS A 155 7.89 -12.62 11.15
N THR A 156 8.97 -11.83 11.02
CA THR A 156 8.97 -10.43 11.46
C THR A 156 9.07 -9.55 10.23
N VAL A 157 8.01 -8.80 9.95
CA VAL A 157 7.99 -7.83 8.86
C VAL A 157 8.41 -6.47 9.43
N ALA A 158 9.61 -6.02 9.06
CA ALA A 158 10.19 -4.76 9.51
C ALA A 158 10.09 -3.66 8.44
N ALA A 159 10.10 -2.40 8.86
CA ALA A 159 10.04 -1.25 7.95
C ALA A 159 11.33 -1.10 7.13
N PRO A 160 11.26 -1.04 5.78
CA PRO A 160 12.44 -0.85 4.93
C PRO A 160 12.99 0.59 4.97
N PHE A 161 12.14 1.57 5.29
CA PHE A 161 12.47 2.99 5.40
C PHE A 161 11.61 3.67 6.48
N SER A 162 11.98 4.89 6.86
CA SER A 162 11.17 5.71 7.78
C SER A 162 9.97 6.33 7.05
N GLY A 163 8.82 6.38 7.72
CA GLY A 163 7.59 6.83 7.09
C GLY A 163 6.38 6.76 8.00
N ARG A 164 5.19 6.85 7.41
CA ARG A 164 3.90 6.76 8.10
C ARG A 164 3.06 5.63 7.53
N VAL A 165 2.28 4.98 8.40
CA VAL A 165 1.34 3.94 7.99
C VAL A 165 0.11 4.58 7.35
N ALA A 166 -0.07 4.35 6.05
CA ALA A 166 -1.19 4.89 5.29
C ALA A 166 -2.43 4.00 5.34
N ARG A 167 -2.24 2.67 5.48
CA ARG A 167 -3.33 1.71 5.60
C ARG A 167 -2.85 0.44 6.31
N VAL A 168 -3.76 -0.21 7.02
CA VAL A 168 -3.55 -1.53 7.62
C VAL A 168 -4.62 -2.47 7.06
N TYR A 169 -4.20 -3.60 6.51
CA TYR A 169 -5.09 -4.60 5.89
C TYR A 169 -5.45 -5.74 6.84
N VAL A 170 -4.59 -6.03 7.82
CA VAL A 170 -4.69 -7.22 8.68
C VAL A 170 -4.94 -6.87 10.15
N ARG A 171 -5.44 -7.84 10.91
CA ARG A 171 -5.67 -7.74 12.35
C ARG A 171 -4.86 -8.78 13.13
N PRO A 172 -4.59 -8.56 14.43
CA PRO A 172 -4.05 -9.60 15.30
C PRO A 172 -4.94 -10.85 15.27
N HIS A 173 -4.31 -12.03 15.29
CA HIS A 173 -4.91 -13.36 15.19
C HIS A 173 -5.53 -13.72 13.83
N GLU A 174 -5.36 -12.87 12.81
CA GLU A 174 -5.79 -13.17 11.44
C GLU A 174 -4.78 -14.09 10.72
N SER A 175 -5.28 -15.03 9.93
CA SER A 175 -4.45 -15.91 9.09
C SER A 175 -4.22 -15.29 7.72
N VAL A 176 -2.97 -15.25 7.27
CA VAL A 176 -2.56 -14.68 5.99
C VAL A 176 -1.72 -15.67 5.18
N ASN A 177 -1.79 -15.54 3.86
CA ASN A 177 -0.95 -16.30 2.94
C ASN A 177 0.30 -15.49 2.54
N ALA A 178 1.37 -16.17 2.13
CA ALA A 178 2.52 -15.50 1.52
C ALA A 178 2.08 -14.62 0.33
N GLY A 179 2.56 -13.38 0.30
CA GLY A 179 2.20 -12.37 -0.68
C GLY A 179 0.93 -11.55 -0.34
N ALA A 180 0.19 -11.90 0.70
CA ALA A 180 -0.97 -11.11 1.12
C ALA A 180 -0.56 -9.72 1.63
N PRO A 181 -1.28 -8.64 1.27
CA PRO A 181 -0.97 -7.29 1.74
C PRO A 181 -1.22 -7.16 3.25
N LEU A 182 -0.27 -6.58 3.97
CA LEU A 182 -0.33 -6.37 5.42
C LEU A 182 -0.63 -4.91 5.77
N LEU A 183 0.13 -3.98 5.20
CA LEU A 183 -0.01 -2.55 5.42
C LEU A 183 0.63 -1.75 4.27
N ASP A 184 0.20 -0.50 4.11
CA ASP A 184 0.83 0.47 3.23
C ASP A 184 1.71 1.42 4.04
N LEU A 185 2.98 1.52 3.65
CA LEU A 185 3.98 2.41 4.25
C LEU A 185 4.36 3.49 3.25
N VAL A 186 4.21 4.74 3.67
CA VAL A 186 4.49 5.93 2.86
C VAL A 186 5.67 6.66 3.48
N SER A 187 6.73 6.93 2.71
CA SER A 187 7.92 7.60 3.26
C SER A 187 7.62 9.04 3.69
N ASP A 188 8.30 9.47 4.75
CA ASP A 188 8.33 10.86 5.23
C ASP A 188 9.44 11.69 4.55
N GLY A 189 10.07 11.15 3.52
CA GLY A 189 11.11 11.80 2.73
C GLY A 189 10.61 13.00 1.90
N PRO A 190 11.50 13.63 1.11
CA PRO A 190 11.14 14.78 0.29
C PRO A 190 10.07 14.40 -0.74
N LEU A 191 8.95 15.13 -0.72
CA LEU A 191 7.83 14.91 -1.63
C LEU A 191 8.23 15.19 -3.09
N LYS A 192 7.70 14.35 -3.97
CA LYS A 192 7.73 14.55 -5.42
C LYS A 192 6.43 15.17 -5.90
N LEU A 193 6.55 16.15 -6.77
CA LEU A 193 5.43 16.77 -7.47
C LEU A 193 5.30 16.10 -8.83
N ARG A 194 4.22 15.37 -9.08
CA ARG A 194 3.92 14.78 -10.39
C ARG A 194 2.89 15.63 -11.09
N LEU A 195 3.18 16.02 -12.33
CA LEU A 195 2.29 16.84 -13.13
C LEU A 195 2.44 16.53 -14.62
N ASN A 196 1.33 16.65 -15.34
CA ASN A 196 1.29 16.49 -16.78
C ASN A 196 1.21 17.87 -17.43
N VAL A 197 2.23 18.21 -18.22
CA VAL A 197 2.36 19.51 -18.88
C VAL A 197 2.07 19.34 -20.37
N PRO A 198 1.38 20.30 -21.02
CA PRO A 198 1.18 20.26 -22.47
C PRO A 198 2.52 20.15 -23.22
N SER A 199 2.60 19.22 -24.17
CA SER A 199 3.82 18.94 -24.95
C SER A 199 4.40 20.17 -25.67
N ARG A 200 3.58 21.18 -25.99
CA ARG A 200 4.03 22.47 -26.54
C ARG A 200 5.05 23.20 -25.68
N MET A 201 5.01 23.02 -24.35
CA MET A 201 5.93 23.67 -23.41
C MET A 201 7.30 22.99 -23.36
N LEU A 202 7.48 21.83 -24.01
CA LEU A 202 8.75 21.09 -24.02
C LEU A 202 9.90 21.90 -24.64
N ARG A 203 9.59 22.86 -25.52
CA ARG A 203 10.58 23.77 -26.12
C ARG A 203 11.31 24.59 -25.06
N ASP A 204 10.62 25.02 -24.01
CA ASP A 204 11.14 25.96 -23.01
C ASP A 204 11.40 25.27 -21.65
N LEU A 205 10.81 24.10 -21.44
CA LEU A 205 10.95 23.34 -20.20
C LEU A 205 12.31 22.64 -20.12
N ARG A 206 13.06 22.88 -19.03
CA ARG A 206 14.34 22.24 -18.75
C ARG A 206 14.37 21.70 -17.33
N ILE A 207 15.25 20.75 -17.08
CA ILE A 207 15.56 20.33 -15.70
C ILE A 207 16.10 21.55 -14.95
N GLY A 208 15.54 21.83 -13.78
CA GLY A 208 15.83 23.00 -12.96
C GLY A 208 14.90 24.21 -13.16
N SER A 209 14.01 24.19 -14.16
CA SER A 209 12.99 25.24 -14.34
C SER A 209 12.16 25.43 -13.07
N GLN A 210 11.98 26.67 -12.64
CA GLN A 210 11.20 27.01 -11.44
C GLN A 210 9.73 27.19 -11.78
N PHE A 211 8.87 26.73 -10.89
CA PHE A 211 7.42 26.92 -10.95
C PHE A 211 6.84 27.02 -9.55
N ASN A 212 5.68 27.66 -9.42
CA ASN A 212 4.95 27.75 -8.16
C ASN A 212 3.79 26.74 -8.17
N VAL A 213 3.57 26.08 -7.04
CA VAL A 213 2.46 25.14 -6.84
C VAL A 213 1.55 25.68 -5.77
N ASN A 214 0.30 25.94 -6.14
CA ASN A 214 -0.75 26.29 -5.19
C ASN A 214 -1.43 24.99 -4.75
N VAL A 215 -1.18 24.56 -3.52
CA VAL A 215 -1.76 23.32 -2.97
C VAL A 215 -3.16 23.62 -2.45
N THR A 216 -4.15 22.90 -2.95
CA THR A 216 -5.58 23.15 -2.72
C THR A 216 -5.94 22.96 -1.24
N GLU A 217 -5.39 21.92 -0.62
CA GLU A 217 -5.71 21.52 0.75
C GLU A 217 -5.12 22.48 1.80
N THR A 218 -3.99 23.12 1.49
CA THR A 218 -3.36 24.10 2.41
C THR A 218 -3.69 25.55 2.06
N GLY A 219 -4.14 25.82 0.83
CA GLY A 219 -4.36 27.17 0.31
C GLY A 219 -3.09 28.00 0.13
N LYS A 220 -1.90 27.40 0.30
CA LYS A 220 -0.60 28.07 0.22
C LYS A 220 0.10 27.78 -1.10
N SER A 221 1.00 28.70 -1.48
CA SER A 221 1.86 28.58 -2.65
C SER A 221 3.26 28.13 -2.22
N TYR A 222 3.82 27.16 -2.95
CA TYR A 222 5.18 26.64 -2.71
C TYR A 222 6.00 26.71 -3.98
N THR A 223 7.26 27.12 -3.86
CA THR A 223 8.19 27.11 -4.98
C THR A 223 8.79 25.72 -5.19
N ALA A 224 8.81 25.29 -6.43
CA ALA A 224 9.32 24.00 -6.85
C ALA A 224 10.23 24.13 -8.08
N LYS A 225 11.06 23.11 -8.30
CA LYS A 225 11.93 22.99 -9.47
C LYS A 225 11.67 21.68 -10.18
N VAL A 226 11.71 21.69 -11.51
CA VAL A 226 11.63 20.47 -12.32
C VAL A 226 12.86 19.61 -12.03
N SER A 227 12.64 18.40 -11.53
CA SER A 227 13.70 17.43 -11.25
C SER A 227 13.90 16.42 -12.37
N ALA A 228 12.83 16.04 -13.06
CA ALA A 228 12.89 15.10 -14.17
C ALA A 228 11.79 15.41 -15.20
N ILE A 229 12.09 15.09 -16.46
CA ILE A 229 11.14 15.18 -17.57
C ILE A 229 11.07 13.77 -18.16
N ASN A 230 9.87 13.23 -18.35
CA ASN A 230 9.69 11.89 -18.90
C ASN A 230 10.29 11.82 -20.32
N ALA A 231 10.85 10.67 -20.70
CA ALA A 231 11.43 10.46 -22.02
C ALA A 231 10.38 10.19 -23.11
N ARG A 232 9.10 10.15 -22.76
CA ARG A 232 7.98 9.86 -23.67
C ARG A 232 6.87 10.89 -23.51
N VAL A 233 6.37 11.38 -24.65
CA VAL A 233 5.14 12.18 -24.74
C VAL A 233 3.96 11.24 -24.88
N ASP A 234 2.87 11.52 -24.15
CA ASP A 234 1.59 10.88 -24.39
C ASP A 234 0.93 11.54 -25.61
N ALA A 235 0.80 10.77 -26.71
CA ALA A 235 0.23 11.28 -27.95
C ALA A 235 -1.28 11.52 -27.88
N VAL A 236 -2.00 10.80 -27.01
CA VAL A 236 -3.46 10.92 -26.86
C VAL A 236 -3.79 12.13 -26.01
N ALA A 237 -3.13 12.25 -24.85
CA ALA A 237 -3.32 13.39 -23.96
C ALA A 237 -2.57 14.66 -24.40
N GLN A 238 -1.69 14.54 -25.42
CA GLN A 238 -0.80 15.60 -25.89
C GLN A 238 0.04 16.24 -24.77
N SER A 239 0.35 15.47 -23.74
CA SER A 239 1.04 15.92 -22.54
C SER A 239 2.32 15.13 -22.30
N ILE A 240 3.24 15.72 -21.53
CA ILE A 240 4.44 15.07 -21.03
C ILE A 240 4.41 15.09 -19.50
N GLU A 241 4.70 13.95 -18.90
CA GLU A 241 4.82 13.85 -17.45
C GLU A 241 6.16 14.45 -17.02
N ILE A 242 6.13 15.26 -15.96
CA ILE A 242 7.33 15.76 -15.31
C ILE A 242 7.25 15.53 -13.81
N GLU A 243 8.43 15.39 -13.20
CA GLU A 243 8.59 15.40 -11.76
C GLU A 243 9.21 16.72 -11.33
N GLY A 244 8.73 17.27 -10.22
CA GLY A 244 9.32 18.39 -9.54
C GLY A 244 9.66 18.08 -8.09
N ARG A 245 10.54 18.89 -7.51
CA ARG A 245 10.86 18.89 -6.08
C ARG A 245 10.66 20.27 -5.50
N LEU A 246 10.11 20.32 -4.28
CA LEU A 246 9.98 21.54 -3.50
C LEU A 246 11.37 22.08 -3.16
N THR A 247 11.54 23.40 -3.22
CA THR A 247 12.83 24.03 -2.87
C THR A 247 13.05 24.13 -1.36
N ALA A 248 11.96 24.12 -0.58
CA ALA A 248 11.99 24.15 0.87
C ALA A 248 11.19 22.96 1.44
N PRO A 249 11.64 22.34 2.54
CA PRO A 249 10.87 21.31 3.21
C PRO A 249 9.61 21.92 3.84
N ALA A 250 8.46 21.30 3.60
CA ALA A 250 7.18 21.72 4.17
C ALA A 250 6.54 20.51 4.87
N SER A 251 6.64 20.48 6.20
CA SER A 251 6.16 19.36 7.03
C SER A 251 4.62 19.25 7.09
N GLU A 252 3.91 20.29 6.67
CA GLU A 252 2.44 20.31 6.59
C GLU A 252 1.90 19.64 5.33
N LEU A 253 2.76 19.38 4.34
CA LEU A 253 2.36 18.71 3.11
C LEU A 253 2.36 17.19 3.30
N LEU A 254 1.31 16.55 2.80
CA LEU A 254 1.16 15.11 2.80
C LEU A 254 1.14 14.57 1.37
N PRO A 255 1.66 13.35 1.15
CA PRO A 255 1.41 12.60 -0.08
C PRO A 255 -0.10 12.48 -0.33
N GLY A 256 -0.51 12.61 -1.59
CA GLY A 256 -1.91 12.60 -2.02
C GLY A 256 -2.55 13.99 -2.13
N MET A 257 -1.94 15.04 -1.57
CA MET A 257 -2.41 16.42 -1.76
C MET A 257 -2.30 16.85 -3.22
N SER A 258 -3.19 17.77 -3.63
CA SER A 258 -3.36 18.18 -5.01
C SER A 258 -3.32 19.69 -5.18
N GLY A 259 -2.88 20.16 -6.34
CA GLY A 259 -2.73 21.59 -6.57
C GLY A 259 -2.70 21.98 -8.04
N VAL A 260 -2.45 23.27 -8.27
CA VAL A 260 -2.25 23.84 -9.60
C VAL A 260 -0.85 24.43 -9.69
N ALA A 261 -0.10 24.03 -10.72
CA ALA A 261 1.18 24.59 -11.06
C ALA A 261 1.02 25.84 -11.95
N GLN A 262 1.81 26.85 -11.63
CA GLN A 262 1.97 28.07 -12.40
C GLN A 262 3.43 28.16 -12.85
N PHE A 263 3.64 28.00 -14.16
CA PHE A 263 4.93 28.22 -14.79
C PHE A 263 5.03 29.69 -15.20
N GLN A 264 6.16 30.31 -14.89
CA GLN A 264 6.49 31.63 -15.41
C GLN A 264 6.77 31.47 -16.91
N GLN A 265 5.80 31.80 -17.76
CA GLN A 265 6.01 31.81 -19.21
C GLN A 265 7.03 32.90 -19.51
N THR A 266 8.24 32.50 -19.91
CA THR A 266 9.21 33.45 -20.46
C THR A 266 8.79 33.70 -21.90
N LYS A 267 8.37 34.94 -22.18
CA LYS A 267 7.93 35.40 -23.49
C LYS A 267 9.07 35.43 -24.50
#